data_AF-A0A8T6ZQY3-F1
#
_entry.id   AF-A0A8T6ZQY3-F1
#
_cell.length_a   1.000
_cell.length_b   1.000
_cell.length_c   1.000
_cell.angle_alpha   90.00
_cell.angle_beta   90.00
_cell.angle_gamma   90.00
#
_symmetry.space_group_name_H-M   'P 1'
#
loop_
_entity.id
_entity.type
_entity.pdbx_description
1 polymer ?
#
loop_
_entity_poly.entity_id
_entity_poly.type
_entity_poly.pdbx_seq_one_letter_code
_entity_poly.pdbx_strand_id
1 'polypeptide(L)'
;YGLELDALGAAIGAEIVTPEHAAIAKVAARVGVTYKVSGAGGGDIGLGLATDEEALEAFAAGVPAGCDVLRLAIDEAGLVTEEREA
;
A
#
# COMPACT_ATOMS: atom_id res chain seq x y z
N TYR A 1 -12.34 -1.89 5.57
CA TYR A 1 -11.01 -1.29 5.77
C TYR A 1 -10.82 0.02 5.00
N GLY A 2 -10.55 0.02 3.69
CA GLY A 2 -10.26 1.27 2.95
C GLY A 2 -11.34 2.37 3.05
N LEU A 3 -12.62 1.97 3.01
CA LEU A 3 -13.76 2.89 3.13
C LEU A 3 -13.86 3.59 4.49
N GLU A 4 -13.36 2.95 5.56
CA GLU A 4 -13.44 3.51 6.92
C GLU A 4 -12.38 4.59 7.15
N LEU A 5 -11.22 4.48 6.48
CA LEU A 5 -10.16 5.49 6.52
C LEU A 5 -10.55 6.76 5.75
N ASP A 6 -11.29 6.62 4.66
CA ASP A 6 -11.83 7.75 3.90
C ASP A 6 -12.86 8.53 4.74
N ALA A 7 -13.78 7.81 5.39
CA ALA A 7 -14.76 8.39 6.31
C ALA A 7 -14.09 9.08 7.51
N LEU A 8 -13.03 8.48 8.08
CA LEU A 8 -12.25 9.07 9.15
C LEU A 8 -11.57 10.36 8.68
N GLY A 9 -10.92 10.35 7.52
CA GLY A 9 -10.27 11.52 6.94
C GLY A 9 -11.23 12.69 6.79
N ALA A 10 -12.43 12.43 6.25
CA ALA A 10 -13.49 13.41 6.15
C ALA A 10 -13.94 13.96 7.52
N ALA A 11 -14.06 13.08 8.53
CA ALA A 11 -14.50 13.47 9.87
C ALA A 11 -13.48 14.34 10.62
N ILE A 12 -12.19 14.13 10.39
CA ILE A 12 -11.10 14.86 11.07
C ILE A 12 -10.51 16.01 10.23
N GLY A 13 -10.97 16.17 8.98
CA GLY A 13 -10.45 17.18 8.06
C GLY A 13 -9.03 16.89 7.56
N ALA A 14 -8.68 15.61 7.41
CA ALA A 14 -7.37 15.18 6.90
C ALA A 14 -7.53 14.30 5.66
N GLU A 15 -6.69 14.51 4.65
CA GLU A 15 -6.67 13.66 3.46
C GLU A 15 -5.86 12.39 3.74
N ILE A 16 -6.50 11.39 4.37
CA ILE A 16 -5.86 10.10 4.66
C ILE A 16 -5.72 9.26 3.39
N VAL A 17 -6.76 9.24 2.55
CA VAL A 17 -6.79 8.53 1.27
C VAL A 17 -6.78 9.56 0.14
N THR A 18 -5.63 9.73 -0.51
CA THR A 18 -5.51 10.64 -1.64
C THR A 18 -6.22 10.09 -2.89
N PRO A 19 -6.49 10.91 -3.92
CA PRO A 19 -7.04 10.44 -5.19
C PRO A 19 -6.23 9.32 -5.85
N GLU A 20 -4.91 9.36 -5.75
CA GLU A 20 -3.99 8.34 -6.26
C GLU A 20 -4.20 7.00 -5.53
N HIS A 21 -4.24 7.03 -4.20
CA HIS A 21 -4.53 5.84 -3.40
C HIS A 21 -5.94 5.29 -3.67
N ALA A 22 -6.93 6.15 -3.86
CA ALA A 22 -8.27 5.74 -4.26
C ALA A 22 -8.29 5.08 -5.64
N ALA A 23 -7.49 5.56 -6.60
CA ALA A 23 -7.34 4.95 -7.91
C ALA A 23 -6.70 3.56 -7.81
N ILE A 24 -5.62 3.42 -7.03
CA ILE A 24 -4.95 2.13 -6.79
C ILE A 24 -5.89 1.15 -6.08
N ALA A 25 -6.66 1.60 -5.08
CA ALA A 25 -7.63 0.75 -4.38
C ALA A 25 -8.69 0.16 -5.33
N LYS A 26 -9.11 0.91 -6.36
CA LYS A 26 -10.02 0.40 -7.42
C LYS A 26 -9.36 -0.64 -8.31
N VAL A 27 -8.05 -0.57 -8.54
CA VAL A 27 -7.31 -1.63 -9.25
C VAL A 27 -7.30 -2.88 -8.38
N ALA A 28 -6.88 -2.76 -7.12
CA ALA A 28 -6.81 -3.87 -6.17
C ALA A 28 -8.14 -4.62 -6.05
N ALA A 29 -9.25 -3.89 -5.86
CA ALA A 29 -10.59 -4.47 -5.74
C ALA A 29 -11.03 -5.26 -6.98
N ARG A 30 -10.59 -4.87 -8.18
CA ARG A 30 -10.95 -5.57 -9.44
C ARG A 30 -10.27 -6.93 -9.59
N VAL A 31 -9.10 -7.10 -8.96
CA VAL A 31 -8.29 -8.33 -9.08
C VAL A 31 -8.26 -9.13 -7.78
N GLY A 32 -9.08 -8.78 -6.78
CA GLY A 32 -9.18 -9.51 -5.52
C GLY A 32 -8.05 -9.23 -4.53
N VAL A 33 -7.31 -8.14 -4.69
CA VAL A 33 -6.26 -7.70 -3.75
C VAL A 33 -6.85 -6.78 -2.68
N THR A 34 -6.50 -7.03 -1.42
CA THR A 34 -6.82 -6.10 -0.32
C THR A 34 -5.78 -5.00 -0.29
N TYR A 35 -6.23 -3.74 -0.28
CA TYR A 35 -5.34 -2.58 -0.31
C TYR A 35 -5.59 -1.62 0.86
N LYS A 36 -4.50 -1.05 1.40
CA LYS A 36 -4.54 0.05 2.36
C LYS A 36 -3.42 1.06 2.11
N VAL A 37 -3.62 2.30 2.53
CA VAL A 37 -2.51 3.24 2.74
C VAL A 37 -1.66 2.77 3.92
N SER A 38 -0.34 2.97 3.87
CA SER A 38 0.59 2.65 4.96
C SER A 38 0.91 3.91 5.77
N GLY A 39 1.15 3.76 7.08
CA GLY A 39 1.39 4.89 7.97
C GLY A 39 0.15 5.75 8.23
N ALA A 40 0.34 7.07 8.25
CA ALA A 40 -0.71 8.05 8.55
C ALA A 40 -1.67 8.31 7.38
N GLY A 41 -1.30 7.93 6.15
CA GLY A 41 -2.00 8.31 4.92
C GLY A 41 -1.48 9.64 4.33
N GLY A 42 -2.18 10.13 3.30
CA GLY A 42 -1.82 11.38 2.60
C GLY A 42 -0.75 11.24 1.52
N GLY A 43 -0.33 10.01 1.21
CA GLY A 43 0.64 9.71 0.16
C GLY A 43 1.59 8.57 0.54
N ASP A 44 2.82 8.67 0.04
CA ASP A 44 3.92 7.74 0.24
C ASP A 44 3.63 6.32 -0.26
N ILE A 45 3.26 5.41 0.65
CA ILE A 45 3.25 3.96 0.39
C ILE A 45 1.85 3.40 0.58
N GLY A 46 1.41 2.62 -0.41
CA GLY A 46 0.29 1.70 -0.28
C GLY A 46 0.75 0.26 -0.11
N LEU A 47 -0.04 -0.55 0.60
CA LEU A 47 0.20 -1.97 0.78
C LEU A 47 -0.94 -2.78 0.18
N GLY A 48 -0.62 -3.62 -0.80
CA GLY A 48 -1.49 -4.64 -1.36
C GLY A 48 -1.16 -6.01 -0.78
N LEU A 49 -2.19 -6.77 -0.40
CA LEU A 49 -2.07 -8.14 0.13
C LEU A 49 -3.08 -9.05 -0.56
N ALA A 50 -2.63 -10.22 -0.97
CA ALA A 50 -3.48 -11.31 -1.45
C ALA A 50 -2.83 -12.66 -1.13
N THR A 51 -3.65 -13.71 -1.13
CA THR A 51 -3.21 -15.11 -1.00
C THR A 51 -2.92 -15.76 -2.35
N ASP A 52 -3.17 -15.04 -3.44
CA ASP A 52 -2.99 -15.47 -4.82
C ASP A 52 -1.92 -14.60 -5.48
N GLU A 53 -0.88 -15.24 -6.01
CA GLU A 53 0.23 -14.57 -6.68
C GLU A 53 -0.20 -13.98 -8.02
N GLU A 54 -1.08 -14.64 -8.77
CA GLU A 54 -1.59 -14.11 -10.05
C GLU A 54 -2.38 -12.82 -9.85
N ALA A 55 -3.14 -12.73 -8.75
CA ALA A 55 -3.82 -11.51 -8.34
C ALA A 55 -2.85 -10.35 -8.04
N LEU A 56 -1.69 -10.64 -7.41
CA LEU A 56 -0.65 -9.65 -7.14
C LEU A 56 0.04 -9.18 -8.42
N GLU A 57 0.30 -10.08 -9.37
CA GLU A 57 0.82 -9.71 -10.69
C GLU A 57 -0.16 -8.83 -11.47
N ALA A 58 -1.43 -9.21 -11.50
CA ALA A 58 -2.48 -8.43 -12.15
C ALA A 58 -2.67 -7.05 -11.48
N PHE A 59 -2.53 -6.99 -10.15
CA PHE A 59 -2.54 -5.74 -9.41
C PHE A 59 -1.36 -4.84 -9.79
N ALA A 60 -0.13 -5.37 -9.75
CA ALA A 60 1.09 -4.66 -10.11
C ALA A 60 1.02 -4.08 -11.54
N ALA A 61 0.54 -4.87 -12.50
CA ALA A 61 0.36 -4.44 -13.90
C ALA A 61 -0.71 -3.35 -14.06
N GLY A 62 -1.68 -3.27 -13.14
CA GLY A 62 -2.76 -2.29 -13.17
C GLY A 62 -2.50 -0.99 -12.42
N VAL A 63 -1.37 -0.88 -11.70
CA VAL A 63 -1.01 0.34 -10.96
C VAL A 63 -0.80 1.51 -11.93
N PRO A 64 -1.37 2.71 -11.67
CA PRO A 64 -1.19 3.87 -12.53
C PRO A 64 0.26 4.28 -12.72
N ALA A 65 0.58 4.86 -13.88
CA ALA A 65 1.89 5.47 -14.10
C ALA A 65 2.16 6.59 -13.07
N GLY A 66 3.40 6.66 -12.58
CA GLY A 66 3.80 7.60 -11.52
C GLY A 66 3.87 6.99 -10.12
N CYS A 67 3.55 5.70 -9.98
CA CYS A 67 3.79 4.93 -8.76
C CYS A 67 4.74 3.77 -9.05
N ASP A 68 5.71 3.56 -8.16
CA ASP A 68 6.61 2.42 -8.24
C ASP A 68 6.01 1.21 -7.51
N VAL A 69 6.13 0.04 -8.13
CA VAL A 69 5.73 -1.23 -7.51
C VAL A 69 6.92 -1.83 -6.78
N LEU A 70 6.85 -1.86 -5.46
CA LEU A 70 7.83 -2.51 -4.60
C LEU A 70 7.38 -3.94 -4.29
N ARG A 71 8.14 -4.95 -4.74
CA ARG A 71 7.94 -6.34 -4.34
C ARG A 71 8.66 -6.59 -3.02
N LEU A 72 7.88 -6.75 -1.96
CA LEU A 72 8.39 -6.95 -0.62
C LEU A 72 7.99 -8.33 -0.09
N ALA A 73 8.89 -8.91 0.69
CA ALA A 73 8.60 -10.04 1.57
C ALA A 73 8.68 -9.55 3.02
N ILE A 74 8.04 -10.28 3.93
CA ILE A 74 8.23 -10.03 5.36
C ILE A 74 9.65 -10.48 5.71
N ASP A 75 10.44 -9.55 6.21
CA ASP A 75 11.75 -9.87 6.79
C ASP A 75 11.54 -10.43 8.20
N GLU A 76 12.21 -11.55 8.49
CA GLU A 76 12.22 -12.16 9.82
C GLU A 76 13.25 -11.51 10.75
N ALA A 77 14.24 -10.82 10.17
CA ALA A 77 15.21 -10.05 10.93
C ALA A 77 14.62 -8.71 11.37
N GLY A 78 14.77 -8.41 12.66
CA GLY A 78 14.53 -7.08 13.20
C GLY A 78 15.74 -6.16 13.03
N LEU A 79 16.04 -5.37 14.05
CA LEU A 79 17.26 -4.55 14.07
C LEU A 79 18.50 -5.43 14.23
N VAL A 80 19.44 -5.33 13.29
CA VAL A 80 20.78 -5.92 13.36
C VAL A 80 21.81 -4.79 13.43
N THR A 81 22.79 -4.91 14.32
CA THR A 81 23.90 -3.96 14.45
C THR A 81 25.14 -4.50 13.75
N GLU A 82 25.79 -3.67 12.95
CA GLU A 82 27.11 -3.96 12.38
C GLU A 82 28.17 -3.10 13.07
N GLU A 83 29.23 -3.73 13.58
CA GLU A 83 30.42 -3.00 14.02
C GLU A 83 31.25 -2.65 12.78
N ARG A 84 31.55 -1.36 12.61
CA ARG A 84 32.52 -0.92 11.59
C ARG A 84 33.93 -1.09 12.16
N GLU A 85 34.77 -1.88 11.52
CA GLU A 85 36.21 -1.86 11.80
C GLU A 85 36.77 -0.46 11.48
N ALA A 86 37.59 0.05 12.40
CA ALA A 86 38.17 1.39 12.39
C ALA A 86 39.35 1.54 11.42
#